data_AF-H9MCU1-F1
#
_entry.id   AF-H9MCU1-F1
#
_cell.length_a   1.000
_cell.length_b   1.000
_cell.length_c   1.000
_cell.angle_alpha   90.00
_cell.angle_beta   90.00
_cell.angle_gamma   90.00
#
_symmetry.space_group_name_H-M   'P 1'
#
loop_
_entity.id
_entity.type
_entity.pdbx_description
1 polymer ?
#
loop_
_entity_poly.entity_id
_entity_poly.type
_entity_poly.pdbx_seq_one_letter_code
_entity_poly.pdbx_strand_id
1 'polypeptide(L)' 'ALTESAKLYAFGAGDKGQLGTELLAYQSERGNPELVDIDLN' A
#
# COMPACT_ATOMS: atom_id res chain seq x y z
N ALA A 1 6.94 -2.08 1.55
CA ALA A 1 8.24 -2.60 1.08
C ALA A 1 8.65 -1.85 -0.18
N LEU A 2 9.92 -1.44 -0.29
CA LEU A 2 10.47 -0.80 -1.48
C LEU A 2 11.41 -1.80 -2.17
N THR A 3 11.28 -1.99 -3.48
CA THR A 3 12.13 -2.91 -4.25
C THR A 3 13.35 -2.20 -4.85
N GLU A 4 14.34 -2.98 -5.29
CA GLU A 4 15.52 -2.46 -6.03
C GLU A 4 15.14 -1.74 -7.33
N SER A 5 14.00 -2.09 -7.93
CA SER A 5 13.44 -1.44 -9.11
C SER A 5 12.60 -0.19 -8.79
N ALA A 6 12.76 0.36 -7.58
CA ALA A 6 12.04 1.55 -7.09
C ALA A 6 10.50 1.41 -7.10
N LYS A 7 9.98 0.18 -6.92
CA LYS A 7 8.54 -0.05 -6.79
C LYS A 7 8.16 -0.13 -5.32
N LEU A 8 7.18 0.68 -4.91
CA LEU A 8 6.64 0.67 -3.56
C LEU A 8 5.44 -0.28 -3.48
N TYR A 9 5.45 -1.20 -2.53
CA TYR A 9 4.33 -2.09 -2.23
C TYR A 9 3.85 -1.91 -0.79
N ALA A 10 2.55 -1.93 -0.55
CA ALA A 10 1.94 -1.82 0.77
C ALA A 10 1.06 -3.03 1.10
N PHE A 11 1.05 -3.44 2.37
CA PHE A 11 0.23 -4.51 2.94
C PHE A 11 0.11 -4.33 4.46
N GLY A 12 -0.82 -5.05 5.08
CA GLY A 12 -1.14 -4.95 6.50
C GLY A 12 -2.34 -4.04 6.77
N ALA A 13 -2.52 -3.63 8.02
CA ALA A 13 -3.58 -2.71 8.42
C ALA A 13 -3.52 -1.41 7.60
N GLY A 14 -4.64 -0.71 7.40
CA GLY A 14 -4.71 0.54 6.65
C GLY A 14 -5.73 1.56 7.17
N ASP A 15 -6.28 1.35 8.36
CA ASP A 15 -7.38 2.14 8.96
C ASP A 15 -7.14 3.65 9.05
N LYS A 16 -5.88 4.08 8.94
CA LYS A 16 -5.45 5.49 9.02
C LYS A 16 -4.78 5.99 7.74
N GLY A 17 -4.93 5.26 6.62
CA GLY A 17 -4.36 5.64 5.32
C GLY A 17 -2.87 5.33 5.15
N GLN A 18 -2.24 4.62 6.09
CA GLN A 18 -0.80 4.35 6.06
C GLN A 18 -0.33 3.40 4.94
N LEU A 19 -1.26 2.75 4.22
CA LEU A 19 -0.96 2.00 3.01
C LEU A 19 -0.78 2.88 1.76
N GLY A 20 -1.19 4.16 1.81
CA GLY A 20 -1.10 5.07 0.66
C GLY A 20 -2.09 4.75 -0.48
N THR A 21 -3.08 3.90 -0.20
CA THR A 21 -4.15 3.51 -1.12
C THR A 21 -5.44 3.32 -0.33
N GLU A 22 -6.59 3.61 -0.95
CA GLU A 22 -7.88 3.43 -0.32
C GLU A 22 -8.20 1.95 -0.09
N LEU A 23 -8.69 1.64 1.10
CA LEU A 23 -9.31 0.36 1.39
C LEU A 23 -10.80 0.43 1.05
N LEU A 24 -11.38 -0.72 0.70
CA LEU A 24 -12.84 -0.85 0.60
C LEU A 24 -13.47 -0.58 1.97
N ALA A 25 -14.68 -0.01 2.00
CA ALA A 25 -15.33 0.48 3.24
C ALA A 25 -15.46 -0.55 4.38
N TYR A 26 -15.33 -1.84 4.10
CA TYR A 26 -15.43 -2.94 5.08
C TYR A 26 -14.10 -3.66 5.33
N GLN A 27 -12.99 -3.16 4.79
CA GLN A 27 -11.66 -3.72 4.96
C GLN A 27 -10.82 -2.81 5.87
N SER A 28 -10.16 -3.41 6.86
CA SER A 28 -9.19 -2.75 7.73
C SER A 28 -7.74 -3.01 7.30
N GLU A 29 -7.52 -3.96 6.39
CA GLU A 29 -6.17 -4.40 5.98
C GLU A 29 -6.10 -4.89 4.53
N ARG A 30 -4.89 -4.92 3.98
CA ARG A 30 -4.53 -5.67 2.76
C ARG A 30 -3.70 -6.89 3.13
N GLY A 31 -4.20 -8.09 2.82
CA GLY A 31 -3.49 -9.34 3.08
C GLY A 31 -2.32 -9.61 2.13
N ASN A 32 -2.37 -9.08 0.91
CA ASN A 32 -1.32 -9.23 -0.10
C ASN A 32 -0.62 -7.89 -0.36
N PRO A 33 0.69 -7.90 -0.68
CA PRO A 33 1.39 -6.72 -1.16
C PRO A 33 0.75 -6.18 -2.44
N GLU A 34 0.36 -4.91 -2.42
CA GLU A 34 -0.16 -4.20 -3.58
C GLU A 34 0.74 -3.03 -3.96
N LEU A 35 0.93 -2.81 -5.27
CA LEU A 35 1.73 -1.73 -5.78
C LEU A 35 1.07 -0.39 -5.44
N VAL A 36 1.83 0.52 -4.85
CA VAL A 36 1.42 1.90 -4.62
C VAL A 36 1.99 2.72 -5.78
N ASP A 37 1.10 3.29 -6.58
CA ASP A 37 1.47 4.11 -7.73
C ASP A 37 1.91 5.50 -7.26
N ILE A 38 3.21 5.66 -7.03
CA ILE A 38 3.81 6.93 -6.61
C ILE A 38 5.03 7.21 -7.47
N ASP A 39 5.24 8.49 -7.74
CA ASP A 39 6.46 8.99 -8.36
C ASP A 39 7.48 9.32 -7.25
N LEU A 40 8.68 8.73 -7.34
CA LEU A 40 9.74 8.81 -6.32
C LEU A 40 10.80 9.88 -6.63
N ASN A 41 10.50 10.83 -7.52
CA ASN A 41 11.39 11.93 -7.94
C ASN A 41 12.15 12.64 -6.81
#